data_AF-A0A7X6X6E5-F1
#
_entry.id   AF-A0A7X6X6E5-F1
#
_cell.length_a   1.000
_cell.length_b   1.000
_cell.length_c   1.000
_cell.angle_alpha   90.00
_cell.angle_beta   90.00
_cell.angle_gamma   90.00
#
_symmetry.space_group_name_H-M   'P 1'
#
loop_
_entity.id
_entity.type
_entity.pdbx_description
1 polymer ?
#
loop_
_entity_poly.entity_id
_entity_poly.type
_entity_poly.pdbx_seq_one_letter_code
_entity_poly.pdbx_strand_id
1 'polypeptide(L)'
;MEKKKLGLVDSTAVLVGGMIGSAIFALSGVTIVQAGTAAILSWIIAGLILFGYGLLNAELATKYPRSGGVFVFPAKVLGKTEKSSRLWGWISSWAYLFGCWGGAAFSAIFVSVYLGVAFPVFNNYQALIAVITMIVCGVLNVFDISVTGKANTLLTALLGLAILMFVGVSFGSGEWSGELFSPFFTQGAGGATGWI
;
A
#
# COMPACT_ATOMS: atom_id res chain seq x y z
N MET A 1 10.81 21.60 -24.22
CA MET A 1 11.32 20.38 -23.56
C MET A 1 10.24 19.31 -23.68
N GLU A 2 10.42 18.32 -24.54
CA GLU A 2 9.47 17.19 -24.61
C GLU A 2 9.46 16.46 -23.28
N LYS A 3 8.29 16.35 -22.65
CA LYS A 3 8.11 15.57 -21.43
C LYS A 3 8.43 14.11 -21.78
N LYS A 4 9.56 13.60 -21.27
CA LYS A 4 9.94 12.19 -21.35
C LYS A 4 8.74 11.36 -20.89
N LYS A 5 8.13 10.59 -21.80
CA LYS A 5 7.09 9.63 -21.44
C LYS A 5 7.76 8.53 -20.62
N LEU A 6 7.16 8.18 -19.48
CA LEU A 6 7.63 7.04 -18.68
C LEU A 6 7.53 5.77 -19.52
N GLY A 7 8.60 4.97 -19.56
CA GLY A 7 8.57 3.66 -20.19
C GLY A 7 7.73 2.66 -19.38
N LEU A 8 7.55 1.45 -19.92
CA LEU A 8 6.86 0.36 -19.21
C LEU A 8 7.59 0.03 -17.89
N VAL A 9 8.91 -0.12 -17.95
CA VAL A 9 9.74 -0.46 -16.78
C VAL A 9 9.66 0.64 -15.72
N ASP A 10 9.82 1.90 -16.12
CA ASP A 10 9.74 3.04 -15.19
C ASP A 10 8.36 3.12 -14.52
N SER A 11 7.29 2.93 -15.30
CA SER A 11 5.92 2.98 -14.81
C SER A 11 5.63 1.84 -13.83
N THR A 12 6.04 0.62 -14.17
CA THR A 12 5.88 -0.55 -13.30
C THR A 12 6.71 -0.42 -12.02
N ALA A 13 7.96 0.02 -12.11
CA ALA A 13 8.82 0.20 -10.96
C ALA A 13 8.27 1.24 -9.97
N VAL A 14 7.74 2.36 -10.48
CA VAL A 14 7.09 3.39 -9.65
C VAL A 14 5.83 2.83 -8.97
N LEU A 15 5.00 2.07 -9.69
CA LEU A 15 3.80 1.46 -9.12
C LEU A 15 4.14 0.43 -8.04
N VAL A 16 5.06 -0.50 -8.32
CA VAL A 16 5.53 -1.50 -7.36
C VAL A 16 6.12 -0.82 -6.12
N GLY A 17 6.92 0.22 -6.31
CA GLY A 17 7.49 0.98 -5.20
C GLY A 17 6.47 1.72 -4.35
N GLY A 18 5.42 2.26 -4.98
CA GLY A 18 4.29 2.82 -4.25
C GLY A 18 3.51 1.78 -3.43
N MET A 19 3.48 0.51 -3.88
CA MET A 19 2.75 -0.57 -3.20
C MET A 19 3.54 -1.21 -2.04
N ILE A 20 4.88 -1.32 -2.15
CA ILE A 20 5.76 -1.91 -1.10
C ILE A 20 6.00 -0.93 0.08
N GLY A 21 5.18 0.13 0.21
CA GLY A 21 5.34 1.17 1.22
C GLY A 21 5.16 0.70 2.69
N SER A 22 4.82 1.66 3.55
CA SER A 22 4.63 1.47 5.01
C SER A 22 3.68 0.31 5.37
N ALA A 23 2.72 -0.01 4.51
CA ALA A 23 1.70 -1.01 4.75
C ALA A 23 2.25 -2.41 5.04
N ILE A 24 3.28 -2.90 4.33
CA ILE A 24 3.73 -4.28 4.55
C ILE A 24 4.43 -4.47 5.91
N PHE A 25 5.11 -3.43 6.39
CA PHE A 25 5.78 -3.44 7.70
C PHE A 25 4.82 -3.23 8.86
N ALA A 26 3.76 -2.46 8.62
CA ALA A 26 2.74 -2.15 9.61
C ALA A 26 1.65 -3.25 9.70
N LEU A 27 1.04 -3.61 8.57
CA LEU A 27 -0.09 -4.53 8.53
C LEU A 27 0.34 -5.97 8.80
N SER A 28 1.58 -6.37 8.54
CA SER A 28 2.05 -7.71 8.91
C SER A 28 1.92 -7.96 10.42
N GLY A 29 2.31 -6.98 11.24
CA GLY A 29 2.12 -7.02 12.69
C GLY A 29 0.64 -7.03 13.09
N VAL A 30 -0.18 -6.19 12.48
CA VAL A 30 -1.62 -6.14 12.79
C VAL A 30 -2.33 -7.44 12.38
N THR A 31 -1.99 -7.99 11.22
CA THR A 31 -2.59 -9.22 10.69
C THR A 31 -2.22 -10.44 11.52
N ILE A 32 -0.97 -10.57 11.97
CA ILE A 32 -0.59 -11.68 12.86
C ILE A 32 -1.26 -11.57 14.23
N VAL A 33 -1.44 -10.35 14.77
CA VAL A 33 -2.15 -10.15 16.05
C VAL A 33 -3.63 -10.54 15.93
N GLN A 34 -4.28 -10.22 14.81
CA GLN A 34 -5.71 -10.50 14.62
C GLN A 34 -6.02 -11.91 14.14
N ALA A 35 -5.25 -12.45 13.19
CA ALA A 35 -5.50 -13.75 12.55
C ALA A 35 -4.59 -14.87 13.08
N GLY A 36 -3.57 -14.55 13.88
CA GLY A 36 -2.55 -15.51 14.28
C GLY A 36 -1.84 -16.09 13.06
N THR A 37 -1.53 -17.38 13.11
CA THR A 37 -0.91 -18.15 12.01
C THR A 37 -1.75 -18.19 10.74
N ALA A 38 -3.07 -18.02 10.84
CA ALA A 38 -3.97 -17.93 9.70
C ALA A 38 -3.79 -16.63 8.89
N ALA A 39 -2.96 -15.68 9.33
CA ALA A 39 -2.59 -14.48 8.57
C ALA A 39 -2.10 -14.81 7.15
N ILE A 40 -1.45 -15.96 6.94
CA ILE A 40 -1.05 -16.43 5.61
C ILE A 40 -2.26 -16.53 4.67
N LEU A 41 -3.38 -17.07 5.14
CA LEU A 41 -4.62 -17.15 4.35
C LEU A 41 -5.16 -15.75 4.05
N SER A 42 -5.14 -14.84 5.03
CA SER A 42 -5.57 -13.46 4.84
C SER A 42 -4.78 -12.77 3.73
N TRP A 43 -3.46 -12.95 3.70
CA TRP A 43 -2.58 -12.38 2.67
C TRP A 43 -2.77 -13.04 1.29
N ILE A 44 -2.99 -14.37 1.24
CA ILE A 44 -3.29 -15.07 -0.03
C ILE A 44 -4.61 -14.56 -0.62
N ILE A 45 -5.67 -14.48 0.20
CA ILE A 45 -6.98 -13.99 -0.24
C ILE A 45 -6.88 -12.54 -0.71
N ALA A 46 -6.20 -11.67 0.05
CA ALA A 46 -5.96 -10.28 -0.36
C ALA A 46 -5.19 -10.19 -1.68
N GLY A 47 -4.16 -11.03 -1.86
CA GLY A 47 -3.39 -11.13 -3.10
C GLY A 47 -4.23 -11.55 -4.30
N LEU A 48 -5.10 -12.56 -4.14
CA LEU A 48 -6.01 -13.01 -5.20
C LEU A 48 -7.01 -11.92 -5.61
N ILE A 49 -7.58 -11.21 -4.63
CA ILE A 49 -8.51 -10.10 -4.88
C ILE A 49 -7.79 -8.98 -5.66
N LEU A 50 -6.59 -8.59 -5.22
CA LEU A 50 -5.80 -7.54 -5.88
C LEU A 50 -5.31 -7.96 -7.28
N PHE A 51 -5.00 -9.24 -7.46
CA PHE A 51 -4.64 -9.78 -8.78
C PHE A 51 -5.81 -9.68 -9.76
N GLY A 52 -7.02 -10.07 -9.33
CA GLY A 52 -8.24 -9.90 -10.12
C GLY A 52 -8.52 -8.43 -10.45
N TYR A 53 -8.35 -7.53 -9.48
CA TYR A 53 -8.45 -6.09 -9.70
C TYR A 53 -7.42 -5.58 -10.73
N GLY A 54 -6.18 -6.08 -10.68
CA GLY A 54 -5.14 -5.75 -11.64
C GLY A 54 -5.48 -6.17 -13.07
N LEU A 55 -5.96 -7.40 -13.25
CA LEU A 55 -6.40 -7.91 -14.55
C LEU A 55 -7.56 -7.09 -15.13
N LEU A 56 -8.55 -6.77 -14.29
CA LEU A 56 -9.68 -5.91 -14.68
C LEU A 56 -9.19 -4.54 -15.15
N ASN A 57 -8.24 -3.92 -14.44
CA ASN A 57 -7.68 -2.64 -14.86
C ASN A 57 -6.85 -2.74 -16.14
N ALA A 58 -6.15 -3.87 -16.38
CA ALA A 58 -5.42 -4.09 -17.62
C ALA A 58 -6.36 -4.18 -18.83
N GLU A 59 -7.48 -4.89 -18.70
CA GLU A 59 -8.51 -4.96 -19.75
C GLU A 59 -9.12 -3.58 -20.02
N LEU A 60 -9.45 -2.83 -18.97
CA LEU A 60 -10.03 -1.49 -19.12
C LEU A 60 -9.03 -0.48 -19.70
N ALA A 61 -7.75 -0.58 -19.35
CA ALA A 61 -6.71 0.28 -19.89
C ALA A 61 -6.46 0.05 -21.39
N THR A 62 -6.57 -1.21 -21.86
CA THR A 62 -6.45 -1.52 -23.28
C THR A 62 -7.70 -1.14 -24.07
N LYS A 63 -8.90 -1.33 -23.49
CA LYS A 63 -10.17 -0.94 -24.11
C LYS A 63 -10.41 0.57 -24.16
N TYR A 64 -9.97 1.29 -23.13
CA TYR A 64 -10.16 2.74 -23.00
C TYR A 64 -8.80 3.44 -22.81
N PRO A 65 -8.01 3.65 -23.88
CA PRO A 65 -6.67 4.24 -23.81
C PRO A 65 -6.74 5.77 -23.63
N ARG A 66 -7.31 6.21 -22.51
CA ARG A 66 -7.40 7.62 -22.11
C ARG A 66 -6.81 7.80 -20.72
N SER A 67 -6.13 8.93 -20.51
CA SER A 67 -5.60 9.29 -19.19
C SER A 67 -6.73 9.45 -18.16
N GLY A 68 -6.44 9.13 -16.90
CA GLY A 68 -7.38 9.28 -15.78
C GLY A 68 -8.27 8.06 -15.55
N GLY A 69 -7.71 6.85 -15.58
CA GLY A 69 -8.46 5.58 -15.43
C GLY A 69 -9.41 5.53 -14.22
N VAL A 70 -9.01 6.13 -13.09
CA VAL A 70 -9.84 6.24 -11.86
C VAL A 70 -11.21 6.88 -12.14
N PHE A 71 -11.27 7.89 -13.01
CA PHE A 71 -12.52 8.52 -13.45
C PHE A 71 -13.10 7.81 -14.68
N VAL A 72 -12.26 7.55 -15.68
CA VAL A 72 -12.69 7.12 -17.02
C VAL A 72 -13.28 5.71 -16.99
N PHE A 73 -12.68 4.78 -16.25
CA PHE A 73 -13.13 3.39 -16.25
C PHE A 73 -14.54 3.25 -15.64
N PRO A 74 -14.82 3.76 -14.42
CA PRO A 74 -16.16 3.70 -13.85
C PRO A 74 -17.17 4.51 -14.66
N ALA A 75 -16.78 5.68 -15.17
CA ALA A 75 -17.65 6.49 -16.02
C ALA A 75 -18.09 5.73 -17.29
N LYS A 76 -17.20 4.95 -17.90
CA LYS A 76 -17.47 4.20 -19.14
C LYS A 76 -18.17 2.87 -18.91
N VAL A 77 -17.90 2.19 -17.79
CA VAL A 77 -18.46 0.86 -17.50
C VAL A 77 -19.83 0.95 -16.84
N LEU A 78 -20.03 1.90 -15.92
CA LEU A 78 -21.26 2.00 -15.11
C LEU A 78 -22.26 3.03 -15.67
N GLY A 79 -21.79 4.00 -16.46
CA GLY A 79 -22.62 5.06 -17.00
C GLY A 79 -23.47 4.61 -18.19
N LYS A 80 -24.81 4.56 -18.01
CA LYS A 80 -25.77 4.30 -19.11
C LYS A 80 -26.17 5.57 -19.89
N THR A 81 -25.95 6.75 -19.31
CA THR A 81 -26.28 8.07 -19.88
C THR A 81 -25.15 9.04 -19.54
N GLU A 82 -24.98 10.12 -20.31
CA GLU A 82 -23.88 11.08 -20.10
C GLU A 82 -23.83 11.63 -18.66
N LYS A 83 -24.99 11.98 -18.08
CA LYS A 83 -25.07 12.45 -16.69
C LYS A 83 -24.65 11.37 -15.67
N SER A 84 -25.11 10.13 -15.85
CA SER A 84 -24.76 9.00 -14.98
C SER A 84 -23.28 8.63 -15.10
N SER A 85 -22.71 8.70 -16.31
CA SER A 85 -21.29 8.48 -16.58
C SER A 85 -20.41 9.46 -15.79
N ARG A 86 -20.73 10.75 -15.83
CA ARG A 86 -20.00 11.78 -15.05
C ARG A 86 -20.14 11.55 -13.55
N LEU A 87 -21.31 11.16 -13.07
CA LEU A 87 -21.54 10.88 -11.65
C LEU A 87 -20.69 9.71 -11.15
N TRP A 88 -20.67 8.58 -11.87
CA TRP A 88 -19.86 7.41 -11.47
C TRP A 88 -18.37 7.71 -11.49
N GLY A 89 -17.89 8.45 -12.48
CA GLY A 89 -16.49 8.90 -12.51
C GLY A 89 -16.17 9.82 -11.32
N TRP A 90 -17.07 10.73 -10.97
CA TRP A 90 -16.93 11.65 -9.83
C TRP A 90 -16.88 10.91 -8.50
N ILE A 91 -17.83 9.99 -8.25
CA ILE A 91 -17.88 9.17 -7.02
C ILE A 91 -16.58 8.37 -6.87
N SER A 92 -16.14 7.69 -7.94
CA SER A 92 -14.90 6.92 -7.91
C SER A 92 -13.67 7.78 -7.62
N SER A 93 -13.61 8.97 -8.23
CA SER A 93 -12.49 9.89 -8.00
C SER A 93 -12.43 10.38 -6.55
N TRP A 94 -13.58 10.68 -5.94
CA TRP A 94 -13.64 11.04 -4.52
C TRP A 94 -13.31 9.88 -3.59
N ALA A 95 -13.83 8.68 -3.88
CA ALA A 95 -13.48 7.48 -3.12
C ALA A 95 -11.96 7.22 -3.15
N TYR A 96 -11.34 7.39 -4.32
CA TYR A 96 -9.89 7.29 -4.48
C TYR A 96 -9.15 8.37 -3.66
N LEU A 97 -9.59 9.63 -3.70
CA LEU A 97 -8.99 10.70 -2.92
C LEU A 97 -9.04 10.44 -1.41
N PHE A 98 -10.18 9.98 -0.89
CA PHE A 98 -10.29 9.60 0.52
C PHE A 98 -9.35 8.44 0.88
N GLY A 99 -9.20 7.46 -0.02
CA GLY A 99 -8.21 6.40 0.13
C GLY A 99 -6.78 6.92 0.20
N CYS A 100 -6.42 7.87 -0.67
CA CYS A 100 -5.10 8.52 -0.65
C CYS A 100 -4.85 9.30 0.65
N TRP A 101 -5.86 10.03 1.14
CA TRP A 101 -5.75 10.76 2.41
C TRP A 101 -5.56 9.81 3.60
N GLY A 102 -6.36 8.74 3.65
CA GLY A 102 -6.21 7.70 4.66
C GLY A 102 -4.84 7.03 4.61
N GLY A 103 -4.35 6.69 3.42
CA GLY A 103 -3.02 6.09 3.22
C GLY A 103 -1.86 7.00 3.61
N ALA A 104 -1.97 8.30 3.31
CA ALA A 104 -0.97 9.29 3.71
C ALA A 104 -0.94 9.48 5.23
N ALA A 105 -2.11 9.62 5.87
CA ALA A 105 -2.24 9.72 7.31
C ALA A 105 -1.72 8.46 8.02
N PHE A 106 -2.09 7.28 7.51
CA PHE A 106 -1.60 5.99 7.98
C PHE A 106 -0.05 5.94 7.95
N SER A 107 0.55 6.30 6.81
CA SER A 107 2.00 6.31 6.66
C SER A 107 2.68 7.27 7.64
N ALA A 108 2.12 8.46 7.86
CA ALA A 108 2.66 9.44 8.81
C ALA A 108 2.59 8.96 10.27
N ILE A 109 1.51 8.26 10.65
CA ILE A 109 1.38 7.63 11.97
C ILE A 109 2.50 6.60 12.18
N PHE A 110 2.75 5.73 11.19
CA PHE A 110 3.76 4.70 11.33
C PHE A 110 5.19 5.24 11.37
N VAL A 111 5.48 6.38 10.72
CA VAL A 111 6.75 7.09 10.94
C VAL A 111 6.93 7.44 12.42
N SER A 112 5.88 7.98 13.07
CA SER A 112 5.94 8.33 14.49
C SER A 112 6.07 7.11 15.42
N VAL A 113 5.38 6.00 15.09
CA VAL A 113 5.43 4.76 15.87
C VAL A 113 6.82 4.15 15.81
N TYR A 114 7.40 3.99 14.62
CA TYR A 114 8.74 3.43 14.48
C TYR A 114 9.81 4.32 15.10
N LEU A 115 9.65 5.64 15.02
CA LEU A 115 10.58 6.57 15.66
C LEU A 115 10.51 6.51 17.19
N GLY A 116 9.32 6.30 17.76
CA GLY A 116 9.13 6.07 19.20
C GLY A 116 9.74 4.75 19.69
N VAL A 117 9.66 3.70 18.87
CA VAL A 117 10.33 2.41 19.16
C VAL A 117 11.85 2.55 19.11
N ALA A 118 12.39 3.27 18.11
CA ALA A 118 13.83 3.48 17.96
C ALA A 118 14.40 4.43 19.03
N PHE A 119 13.65 5.46 19.41
CA PHE A 119 14.06 6.47 20.39
C PHE A 119 12.92 6.74 21.38
N PRO A 120 12.99 6.16 22.61
CA PRO A 120 11.92 6.26 23.59
C PRO A 120 11.50 7.69 23.97
N VAL A 121 12.38 8.68 23.77
CA VAL A 121 12.09 10.11 23.99
C VAL A 121 10.90 10.61 23.17
N PHE A 122 10.60 9.99 22.02
CA PHE A 122 9.54 10.42 21.12
C PHE A 122 8.17 9.77 21.39
N ASN A 123 8.07 8.84 22.34
CA ASN A 123 6.80 8.14 22.62
C ASN A 123 5.65 9.06 23.01
N ASN A 124 5.93 10.17 23.72
CA ASN A 124 4.91 11.13 24.13
C ASN A 124 4.56 12.16 23.02
N TYR A 125 5.26 12.12 21.87
CA TYR A 125 5.13 13.12 20.80
C TYR A 125 4.63 12.52 19.48
N GLN A 126 4.10 11.29 19.48
CA GLN A 126 3.72 10.58 18.26
C GLN A 126 2.75 11.38 17.36
N ALA A 127 1.69 11.95 17.94
CA ALA A 127 0.73 12.77 17.18
C ALA A 127 1.39 14.00 16.54
N LEU A 128 2.28 14.68 17.27
CA LEU A 128 3.00 15.84 16.77
C LEU A 128 3.96 15.45 15.62
N ILE A 129 4.69 14.34 15.77
CA ILE A 129 5.61 13.83 14.75
C ILE A 129 4.86 13.43 13.49
N ALA A 130 3.70 12.78 13.60
CA ALA A 130 2.87 12.42 12.45
C ALA A 130 2.41 13.67 11.67
N VAL A 131 1.93 14.71 12.38
CA VAL A 131 1.53 15.99 11.75
C VAL A 131 2.71 16.68 11.07
N ILE A 132 3.86 16.77 11.75
CA ILE A 132 5.08 17.35 11.17
C ILE A 132 5.50 16.59 9.92
N THR A 133 5.50 15.26 9.96
CA THR A 133 5.84 14.40 8.82
C THR A 133 4.94 14.70 7.63
N MET A 134 3.63 14.83 7.86
CA MET A 134 2.66 15.12 6.82
C MET A 134 2.88 16.51 6.19
N ILE A 135 3.20 17.53 6.99
CA ILE A 135 3.54 18.87 6.51
C ILE A 135 4.83 18.82 5.69
N VAL A 136 5.88 18.17 6.18
CA VAL A 136 7.17 18.04 5.47
C VAL A 136 6.96 17.33 4.13
N CYS A 137 6.26 16.19 4.09
CA CYS A 137 5.95 15.49 2.85
C CYS A 137 5.09 16.35 1.90
N GLY A 138 4.12 17.10 2.43
CA GLY A 138 3.32 18.04 1.65
C GLY A 138 4.16 19.14 1.00
N VAL A 139 5.09 19.72 1.76
CA VAL A 139 6.03 20.75 1.28
C VAL A 139 6.97 20.17 0.22
N LEU A 140 7.54 18.99 0.45
CA LEU A 140 8.42 18.32 -0.52
C LEU A 140 7.69 18.03 -1.85
N ASN A 141 6.41 17.66 -1.78
CA ASN A 141 5.59 17.45 -2.98
C ASN A 141 5.33 18.74 -3.79
N VAL A 142 5.43 19.93 -3.19
CA VAL A 142 5.26 21.21 -3.87
C VAL A 142 6.55 21.66 -4.59
N PHE A 143 7.72 21.37 -4.03
CA PHE A 143 8.98 21.94 -4.53
C PHE A 143 9.60 21.20 -5.72
N ASP A 144 9.64 19.86 -5.74
CA ASP A 144 10.13 19.13 -6.93
C ASP A 144 9.79 17.64 -6.94
N ILE A 145 8.89 17.23 -7.86
CA ILE A 145 8.46 15.83 -8.03
C ILE A 145 9.61 14.95 -8.55
N SER A 146 10.58 15.53 -9.26
CA SER A 146 11.66 14.77 -9.91
C SER A 146 12.65 14.15 -8.93
N VAL A 147 12.94 14.84 -7.81
CA VAL A 147 13.79 14.35 -6.72
C VAL A 147 13.05 13.30 -5.92
N THR A 148 11.77 13.54 -5.63
CA THR A 148 10.87 12.63 -4.92
C THR A 148 10.76 11.27 -5.63
N GLY A 149 10.63 11.27 -6.96
CA GLY A 149 10.57 10.03 -7.74
C GLY A 149 11.85 9.18 -7.64
N LYS A 150 13.04 9.79 -7.73
CA LYS A 150 14.32 9.07 -7.59
C LYS A 150 14.53 8.55 -6.17
N ALA A 151 14.20 9.38 -5.16
CA ALA A 151 14.29 8.98 -3.76
C ALA A 151 13.35 7.80 -3.46
N ASN A 152 12.12 7.82 -3.99
CA ASN A 152 11.17 6.73 -3.85
C ASN A 152 11.71 5.42 -4.45
N THR A 153 12.24 5.45 -5.69
CA THR A 153 12.80 4.24 -6.32
C THR A 153 13.96 3.66 -5.52
N LEU A 154 14.87 4.50 -5.02
CA LEU A 154 15.98 4.05 -4.17
C LEU A 154 15.47 3.44 -2.86
N LEU A 155 14.53 4.11 -2.19
CA LEU A 155 13.95 3.65 -0.93
C LEU A 155 13.25 2.30 -1.12
N THR A 156 12.44 2.15 -2.18
CA THR A 156 11.81 0.88 -2.54
C THR A 156 12.83 -0.22 -2.76
N ALA A 157 13.91 0.05 -3.49
CA ALA A 157 14.96 -0.95 -3.74
C ALA A 157 15.61 -1.41 -2.43
N LEU A 158 15.94 -0.47 -1.54
CA LEU A 158 16.48 -0.77 -0.20
C LEU A 158 15.49 -1.57 0.65
N LEU A 159 14.21 -1.23 0.63
CA LEU A 159 13.15 -1.95 1.34
C LEU A 159 12.99 -3.38 0.80
N GLY A 160 13.00 -3.55 -0.53
CA GLY A 160 12.98 -4.87 -1.16
C GLY A 160 14.17 -5.73 -0.73
N LEU A 161 15.37 -5.15 -0.71
CA LEU A 161 16.57 -5.82 -0.22
C LEU A 161 16.47 -6.18 1.27
N ALA A 162 15.93 -5.29 2.11
CA ALA A 162 15.71 -5.55 3.52
C ALA A 162 14.73 -6.72 3.75
N ILE A 163 13.65 -6.80 2.96
CA ILE A 163 12.71 -7.92 3.01
C ILE A 163 13.41 -9.22 2.59
N LEU A 164 14.18 -9.21 1.50
CA LEU A 164 14.91 -10.40 1.05
C LEU A 164 15.94 -10.87 2.09
N MET A 165 16.65 -9.93 2.73
CA MET A 165 17.58 -10.22 3.80
C MET A 165 16.86 -10.81 5.02
N PHE A 166 15.72 -10.23 5.42
CA PHE A 166 14.90 -10.74 6.51
C PHE A 166 14.44 -12.18 6.26
N VAL A 167 13.98 -12.48 5.04
CA VAL A 167 13.60 -13.83 4.63
C VAL A 167 14.81 -14.77 4.69
N GLY A 168 15.95 -14.36 4.13
CA GLY A 168 17.18 -15.16 4.12
C GLY A 168 17.68 -15.50 5.53
N VAL A 169 17.69 -14.54 6.45
CA VAL A 169 18.06 -14.75 7.86
C VAL A 169 17.05 -15.64 8.57
N SER A 170 15.75 -15.43 8.32
CA SER A 170 14.68 -16.22 8.95
C SER A 170 14.82 -17.72 8.63
N PHE A 171 15.06 -18.07 7.37
CA PHE A 171 15.27 -19.46 6.96
C PHE A 171 16.69 -19.99 7.25
N GLY A 172 17.70 -19.12 7.26
CA GLY A 172 19.11 -19.50 7.46
C GLY A 172 19.55 -19.58 8.92
N SER A 173 18.79 -19.03 9.86
CA SER A 173 19.13 -18.98 11.30
C SER A 173 19.01 -20.33 12.02
N GLY A 174 18.31 -21.31 11.43
CA GLY A 174 18.03 -22.59 12.09
C GLY A 174 16.91 -22.53 13.15
N GLU A 175 16.40 -21.34 13.47
CA GLU A 175 15.30 -21.10 14.41
C GLU A 175 13.91 -21.30 13.78
N TRP A 176 13.85 -21.81 12.55
CA TRP A 176 12.59 -22.09 11.89
C TRP A 176 11.94 -23.32 12.54
N SER A 177 10.83 -23.10 13.26
CA SER A 177 10.02 -24.17 13.84
C SER A 177 8.64 -24.23 13.18
N GLY A 178 8.34 -25.38 12.57
CA GLY A 178 7.01 -25.68 12.03
C GLY A 178 5.92 -25.74 13.10
N GLU A 179 6.30 -25.93 14.38
CA GLU A 179 5.37 -25.97 15.51
C GLU A 179 4.72 -24.60 15.76
N LEU A 180 5.38 -23.51 15.35
CA LEU A 180 4.81 -22.15 15.43
C LEU A 180 3.55 -21.97 14.59
N PHE A 181 3.29 -22.88 13.63
CA PHE A 181 2.05 -22.89 12.83
C PHE A 181 0.92 -23.69 13.47
N SER A 182 1.14 -24.33 14.62
CA SER A 182 0.15 -25.16 15.30
C SER A 182 -0.19 -24.61 16.69
N PRO A 183 -1.48 -24.41 17.02
CA PRO A 183 -2.64 -24.64 16.16
C PRO A 183 -2.76 -23.53 15.10
N PHE A 184 -3.13 -23.89 13.86
CA PHE A 184 -3.17 -22.93 12.74
C PHE A 184 -4.26 -21.85 12.90
N PHE A 185 -5.30 -22.14 13.68
CA PHE A 185 -6.36 -21.22 14.04
C PHE A 185 -6.31 -20.95 15.55
N THR A 186 -5.43 -20.04 15.97
CA THR A 186 -5.28 -19.65 17.39
C THR A 186 -6.39 -18.71 17.88
N GLN A 187 -7.01 -17.95 16.98
CA GLN A 187 -7.92 -16.83 17.30
C GLN A 187 -9.42 -17.19 17.28
N GLY A 188 -9.76 -18.48 17.34
CA GLY A 188 -11.15 -18.95 17.37
C GLY A 188 -12.01 -18.49 16.17
N ALA A 189 -13.33 -18.36 16.36
CA ALA A 189 -14.27 -17.96 15.30
C ALA A 189 -14.03 -16.53 14.76
N GLY A 190 -13.41 -15.65 15.56
CA GLY A 190 -13.04 -14.29 15.15
C GLY A 190 -11.90 -14.27 14.13
N GLY A 191 -10.89 -15.14 14.30
CA GLY A 191 -9.86 -15.37 13.29
C GLY A 191 -10.32 -16.19 12.08
N ALA A 192 -11.34 -17.04 12.26
CA ALA A 192 -11.85 -17.92 11.21
C ALA A 192 -12.84 -17.24 10.24
N THR A 193 -13.62 -16.27 10.72
CA THR A 193 -14.65 -15.59 9.91
C THR A 193 -14.25 -14.17 9.48
N GLY A 194 -13.20 -13.58 10.08
CA GLY A 194 -12.65 -12.29 9.67
C GLY A 194 -13.51 -11.07 10.03
N TRP A 195 -14.56 -11.26 10.83
CA TRP A 195 -15.39 -10.18 11.36
C TRP A 195 -15.13 -10.05 12.86
N ILE A 196 -14.58 -8.90 13.26
CA ILE A 196 -14.56 -8.42 14.65
C ILE A 196 -15.62 -7.33 14.75
#